data_AF-A0A133KMU8-F1
#
_entry.id   AF-A0A133KMU8-F1
#
_cell.length_a   1.000
_cell.length_b   1.000
_cell.length_c   1.000
_cell.angle_alpha   90.00
_cell.angle_beta   90.00
_cell.angle_gamma   90.00
#
_symmetry.space_group_name_H-M   'P 1'
#
loop_
_entity.id
_entity.type
_entity.pdbx_description
1 polymer ?
#
loop_
_entity_poly.entity_id
_entity_poly.type
_entity_poly.pdbx_seq_one_letter_code
_entity_poly.pdbx_strand_id
1 'polypeptide(L)'
;MIFHFYFTTNKNECEKNFAIVVCLPIFMLSWKHMVTEYKNDGVLENMNKGNSPSYQPKSDKNFTALIITVSLIANIIILLLFFTNIGYKGKVGFDIYILPRLNAVFNSFTFIFLVCALIAIKRKNINVHRGFVLAAFASTFLFLLSYLTFHYLSPETARYGGEGAIRAIYFFILITHSFLAAIIVPLALFALVWGWTMQVKKHKKIVRWAMPIWLYVSLTGVIVYLMMAPYY
;
A
#
# COMPACT_ATOMS: atom_id res chain seq x y z
N MET A 1 -25.49 -6.97 -24.37
CA MET A 1 -25.81 -8.17 -23.58
C MET A 1 -24.54 -9.00 -23.46
N ILE A 2 -23.99 -9.06 -22.23
CA ILE A 2 -23.06 -10.08 -21.70
C ILE A 2 -21.62 -10.10 -22.25
N PHE A 3 -20.71 -9.57 -21.43
CA PHE A 3 -19.28 -9.85 -21.45
C PHE A 3 -19.05 -11.35 -21.27
N HIS A 4 -18.41 -11.98 -22.26
CA HIS A 4 -17.97 -13.36 -22.22
C HIS A 4 -16.45 -13.37 -22.28
N PHE A 5 -15.79 -13.28 -21.11
CA PHE A 5 -14.39 -13.64 -20.95
C PHE A 5 -14.37 -14.91 -20.09
N TYR A 6 -14.21 -16.04 -20.78
CA TYR A 6 -14.06 -17.35 -20.18
C TYR A 6 -12.76 -17.41 -19.37
N PHE A 7 -12.89 -17.54 -18.05
CA PHE A 7 -11.85 -18.12 -17.20
C PHE A 7 -12.06 -19.64 -17.22
N THR A 8 -11.34 -20.35 -18.08
CA THR A 8 -11.13 -21.80 -17.96
C THR A 8 -9.70 -22.04 -17.54
N THR A 9 -9.45 -22.02 -16.23
CA THR A 9 -8.29 -22.68 -15.63
C THR A 9 -8.79 -23.93 -14.93
N ASN A 10 -8.30 -25.06 -15.41
CA ASN A 10 -8.67 -26.41 -15.05
C ASN A 10 -8.58 -26.65 -13.53
N LYS A 11 -9.64 -27.22 -12.95
CA LYS A 11 -9.67 -27.79 -11.60
C LYS A 11 -8.82 -29.06 -11.69
N ASN A 12 -7.61 -29.06 -11.10
CA ASN A 12 -6.86 -30.24 -10.58
C ASN A 12 -5.33 -30.10 -10.51
N GLU A 13 -4.76 -28.89 -10.37
CA GLU A 13 -3.38 -28.74 -9.84
C GLU A 13 -3.37 -27.68 -8.75
N CYS A 14 -3.87 -28.09 -7.59
CA CYS A 14 -3.75 -27.37 -6.34
C CYS A 14 -2.73 -28.15 -5.52
N GLU A 15 -1.49 -27.67 -5.39
CA GLU A 15 -0.78 -27.72 -4.11
C GLU A 15 0.38 -26.71 -4.05
N LYS A 16 0.12 -25.63 -3.29
CA LYS A 16 1.03 -25.03 -2.30
C LYS A 16 2.43 -24.62 -2.80
N ASN A 17 2.57 -23.35 -3.19
CA ASN A 17 3.72 -22.44 -2.87
C ASN A 17 3.98 -21.31 -3.90
N PHE A 18 3.19 -21.18 -4.96
CA PHE A 18 3.58 -20.30 -6.08
C PHE A 18 2.67 -19.09 -6.37
N ALA A 19 1.61 -18.86 -5.59
CA ALA A 19 0.63 -17.80 -5.90
C ALA A 19 1.17 -16.37 -5.71
N ILE A 20 2.15 -16.17 -4.82
CA ILE A 20 2.64 -14.83 -4.45
C ILE A 20 3.69 -14.31 -5.47
N VAL A 21 4.47 -15.21 -6.07
CA VAL A 21 5.52 -14.86 -7.04
C VAL A 21 4.97 -14.70 -8.46
N VAL A 22 3.84 -15.34 -8.80
CA VAL A 22 3.26 -15.28 -10.16
C VAL A 22 2.33 -14.07 -10.35
N CYS A 23 1.74 -13.55 -9.28
CA CYS A 23 0.88 -12.36 -9.38
C CYS A 23 1.67 -11.05 -9.57
N LEU A 24 2.91 -10.97 -9.08
CA LEU A 24 3.73 -9.76 -9.20
C LEU A 24 4.13 -9.44 -10.67
N PRO A 25 4.58 -10.40 -11.49
CA PRO A 25 4.86 -10.20 -12.91
C PRO A 25 3.60 -9.87 -13.71
N ILE A 26 2.48 -10.57 -13.45
CA ILE A 26 1.20 -10.32 -14.14
C ILE A 26 0.68 -8.93 -13.79
N PHE A 27 0.76 -8.54 -12.51
CA PHE A 27 0.40 -7.21 -12.06
C PHE A 27 1.33 -6.15 -12.63
N MET A 28 2.65 -6.38 -12.69
CA MET A 28 3.61 -5.46 -13.33
C MET A 28 3.41 -5.35 -14.84
N LEU A 29 3.03 -6.43 -15.53
CA LEU A 29 2.70 -6.42 -16.96
C LEU A 29 1.39 -5.67 -17.22
N SER A 30 0.35 -5.93 -16.41
CA SER A 30 -0.91 -5.18 -16.44
C SER A 30 -0.68 -3.70 -16.12
N TRP A 31 0.21 -3.41 -15.17
CA TRP A 31 0.62 -2.06 -14.79
C TRP A 31 1.36 -1.36 -15.92
N LYS A 32 2.30 -2.05 -16.56
CA LYS A 32 3.04 -1.53 -17.72
C LYS A 32 2.07 -1.24 -18.86
N HIS A 33 1.16 -2.16 -19.20
CA HIS A 33 0.11 -1.93 -20.20
C HIS A 33 -0.74 -0.70 -19.88
N MET A 34 -1.22 -0.59 -18.64
CA MET A 34 -2.01 0.56 -18.20
C MET A 34 -1.23 1.88 -18.27
N VAL A 35 0.04 1.89 -17.89
CA VAL A 35 0.92 3.08 -18.02
C VAL A 35 1.14 3.45 -19.50
N THR A 36 1.13 2.46 -20.40
CA THR A 36 1.34 2.65 -21.83
C THR A 36 0.08 3.17 -22.52
N GLU A 37 -1.07 2.59 -22.20
CA GLU A 37 -2.39 3.05 -22.65
C GLU A 37 -2.67 4.48 -22.17
N TYR A 38 -2.22 4.81 -20.95
CA TYR A 38 -2.25 6.15 -20.37
C TYR A 38 -1.24 7.17 -20.97
N LYS A 39 -0.26 6.71 -21.74
CA LYS A 39 0.61 7.60 -22.52
C LYS A 39 0.01 7.91 -23.89
N ASN A 40 -0.82 6.99 -24.40
CA ASN A 40 -1.38 7.00 -25.75
C ASN A 40 -2.79 7.61 -25.84
N ASP A 41 -3.49 7.81 -24.73
CA ASP A 41 -4.83 8.42 -24.66
C ASP A 41 -4.82 9.95 -24.94
N GLY A 42 -3.72 10.51 -25.46
CA GLY A 42 -3.64 11.88 -26.00
C GLY A 42 -3.84 13.00 -24.98
N VAL A 43 -4.17 12.68 -23.72
CA VAL A 43 -4.44 13.64 -22.64
C VAL A 43 -3.18 14.45 -22.33
N LEU A 44 -2.00 13.80 -22.29
CA LEU A 44 -0.74 14.50 -22.02
C LEU A 44 -0.29 15.39 -23.19
N GLU A 45 -0.61 15.00 -24.43
CA GLU A 45 -0.30 15.78 -25.63
C GLU A 45 -1.23 17.00 -25.76
N ASN A 46 -2.53 16.83 -25.53
CA ASN A 46 -3.51 17.92 -25.48
C ASN A 46 -3.26 18.88 -24.30
N MET A 47 -2.71 18.39 -23.19
CA MET A 47 -2.28 19.22 -22.06
C MET A 47 -1.02 20.05 -22.31
N ASN A 48 -0.20 19.67 -23.29
CA ASN A 48 0.94 20.46 -23.77
C ASN A 48 0.52 21.45 -24.86
N LYS A 49 -0.54 21.16 -25.62
CA LYS A 49 -1.10 22.03 -26.67
C LYS A 49 -2.06 23.12 -26.17
N GLY A 50 -2.04 23.48 -24.88
CA GLY A 50 -2.83 24.60 -24.33
C GLY A 50 -4.35 24.36 -24.21
N ASN A 51 -4.91 23.32 -24.84
CA ASN A 51 -6.35 23.03 -24.85
C ASN A 51 -6.77 22.03 -23.76
N SER A 52 -6.53 22.37 -22.50
CA SER A 52 -7.13 21.64 -21.37
C SER A 52 -8.46 22.31 -20.99
N PRO A 53 -9.57 21.58 -20.72
CA PRO A 53 -10.64 22.14 -19.90
C PRO A 53 -9.97 22.65 -18.62
N SER A 54 -10.18 23.92 -18.29
CA SER A 54 -9.42 24.71 -17.33
C SER A 54 -9.55 24.15 -15.91
N TYR A 55 -8.82 23.08 -15.62
CA TYR A 55 -8.74 22.52 -14.29
C TYR A 55 -7.81 23.41 -13.46
N GLN A 56 -8.36 24.47 -12.88
CA GLN A 56 -7.63 25.39 -12.02
C GLN A 56 -7.28 24.69 -10.70
N PRO A 57 -6.01 24.69 -10.27
CA PRO A 57 -5.62 24.14 -8.98
C PRO A 57 -6.35 24.89 -7.87
N LYS A 58 -6.93 24.16 -6.91
CA LYS A 58 -7.68 24.78 -5.79
C LYS A 58 -6.74 25.55 -4.83
N SER A 59 -5.44 25.27 -4.86
CA SER A 59 -4.44 25.90 -3.99
C SER A 59 -3.02 25.76 -4.54
N ASP A 60 -2.26 26.84 -4.49
CA ASP A 60 -0.82 26.92 -4.82
C ASP A 60 0.10 26.77 -3.60
N LYS A 61 -0.46 26.45 -2.42
CA LYS A 61 0.34 26.26 -1.20
C LYS A 61 1.26 25.04 -1.34
N ASN A 62 2.54 25.22 -1.04
CA ASN A 62 3.55 24.17 -1.09
C ASN A 62 3.51 23.31 0.18
N PHE A 63 2.65 22.30 0.19
CA PHE A 63 2.59 21.30 1.27
C PHE A 63 3.77 20.32 1.31
N THR A 64 4.69 20.42 0.34
CA THR A 64 5.85 19.55 0.20
C THR A 64 6.68 19.45 1.47
N ALA A 65 7.00 20.58 2.11
CA ALA A 65 7.77 20.58 3.36
C ALA A 65 7.06 19.82 4.47
N LEU A 66 5.75 20.07 4.67
CA LEU A 66 4.95 19.39 5.67
C LEU A 66 4.86 17.88 5.42
N ILE A 67 4.62 17.47 4.17
CA ILE A 67 4.55 16.04 3.80
C ILE A 67 5.88 15.35 4.10
N ILE A 68 7.00 15.97 3.70
CA ILE A 68 8.34 15.42 3.95
C ILE A 68 8.60 15.33 5.45
N THR A 69 8.35 16.41 6.20
CA THR A 69 8.56 16.44 7.65
C THR A 69 7.75 15.36 8.36
N VAL A 70 6.43 15.25 8.09
CA VAL A 70 5.58 14.22 8.70
C VAL A 70 6.04 12.81 8.32
N SER A 71 6.42 12.60 7.06
CA SER A 71 6.90 11.29 6.59
C SER A 71 8.22 10.89 7.23
N LEU A 72 9.16 11.84 7.37
CA LEU A 72 10.44 11.61 8.03
C LEU A 72 10.23 11.31 9.52
N ILE A 73 9.39 12.09 10.21
CA ILE A 73 9.06 11.86 11.61
C ILE A 73 8.46 10.45 11.79
N ALA A 74 7.49 10.06 10.97
CA ALA A 74 6.88 8.73 11.05
C ALA A 74 7.93 7.61 10.88
N ASN A 75 8.80 7.70 9.87
CA ASN A 75 9.86 6.72 9.65
C ASN A 75 10.91 6.70 10.78
N ILE A 76 11.29 7.87 11.30
CA ILE A 76 12.22 7.97 12.44
C ILE A 76 11.61 7.33 13.69
N ILE A 77 10.32 7.57 13.97
CA ILE A 77 9.63 6.95 15.10
C ILE A 77 9.63 5.42 14.94
N ILE A 78 9.29 4.90 13.76
CA ILE A 78 9.32 3.45 13.50
C ILE A 78 10.73 2.90 13.75
N LEU A 79 11.76 3.56 13.22
CA LEU A 79 13.16 3.13 13.39
C LEU A 79 13.58 3.14 14.87
N LEU A 80 13.23 4.20 15.59
CA LEU A 80 13.51 4.34 17.01
C LEU A 80 12.86 3.19 17.80
N LEU A 81 11.58 2.89 17.56
CA LEU A 81 10.90 1.77 18.23
C LEU A 81 11.54 0.42 17.90
N PHE A 82 12.08 0.23 16.70
CA PHE A 82 12.73 -1.03 16.31
C PHE A 82 14.12 -1.22 16.90
N PHE A 83 14.93 -0.16 16.94
CA PHE A 83 16.34 -0.24 17.30
C PHE A 83 16.63 0.14 18.76
N THR A 84 15.62 0.58 19.51
CA THR A 84 15.77 1.00 20.90
C THR A 84 14.78 0.28 21.83
N ASN A 85 15.19 0.00 23.06
CA ASN A 85 14.35 -0.64 24.09
C ASN A 85 13.46 0.36 24.85
N ILE A 86 12.91 1.35 24.16
CA ILE A 86 12.04 2.40 24.73
C ILE A 86 10.61 1.92 25.00
N GLY A 87 10.32 0.65 24.72
CA GLY A 87 9.00 0.05 24.90
C GLY A 87 8.55 -0.01 26.36
N TYR A 88 7.23 -0.12 26.52
CA TYR A 88 6.57 -0.27 27.81
C TYR A 88 7.04 -1.55 28.52
N LYS A 89 7.55 -1.40 29.75
CA LYS A 89 8.07 -2.51 30.57
C LYS A 89 7.08 -3.04 31.61
N GLY A 90 5.86 -2.50 31.63
CA GLY A 90 4.82 -2.95 32.55
C GLY A 90 4.08 -4.19 32.06
N LYS A 91 3.21 -4.74 32.90
CA LYS A 91 2.31 -5.86 32.52
C LYS A 91 1.09 -5.30 31.80
N VAL A 92 0.82 -5.79 30.60
CA VAL A 92 -0.38 -5.45 29.83
C VAL A 92 -1.49 -6.44 30.19
N GLY A 93 -2.69 -5.94 30.54
CA GLY A 93 -3.82 -6.77 30.98
C GLY A 93 -4.63 -7.43 29.85
N PHE A 94 -4.17 -7.34 28.60
CA PHE A 94 -4.83 -7.92 27.43
C PHE A 94 -3.81 -8.58 26.51
N ASP A 95 -4.30 -9.44 25.61
CA ASP A 95 -3.49 -10.12 24.61
C ASP A 95 -2.97 -9.13 23.55
N ILE A 96 -1.68 -8.78 23.64
CA ILE A 96 -1.00 -7.86 22.72
C ILE A 96 -1.00 -8.35 21.27
N TYR A 97 -1.17 -9.66 21.03
CA TYR A 97 -1.21 -10.25 19.69
C TYR A 97 -2.54 -10.01 18.96
N ILE A 98 -3.50 -9.32 19.59
CA ILE A 98 -4.65 -8.75 18.87
C ILE A 98 -4.23 -7.61 17.91
N LEU A 99 -3.15 -6.89 18.21
CA LEU A 99 -2.71 -5.75 17.40
C LEU A 99 -2.12 -6.18 16.04
N PRO A 100 -1.24 -7.21 15.94
CA PRO A 100 -0.83 -7.78 14.65
C PRO A 100 -2.00 -8.33 13.82
N ARG A 101 -3.01 -8.94 14.46
CA ARG A 101 -4.25 -9.36 13.79
C ARG A 101 -4.98 -8.18 13.16
N LEU A 102 -5.17 -7.11 13.93
CA LEU A 102 -5.81 -5.89 13.47
C LEU A 102 -5.03 -5.23 12.32
N ASN A 103 -3.69 -5.25 12.40
CA ASN A 103 -2.81 -4.77 11.35
C ASN A 103 -3.00 -5.53 10.02
N ALA A 104 -3.12 -6.86 10.07
CA ALA A 104 -3.40 -7.66 8.88
C ALA A 104 -4.79 -7.35 8.28
N VAL A 105 -5.79 -7.12 9.12
CA VAL A 105 -7.15 -6.72 8.70
C VAL A 105 -7.12 -5.36 8.01
N PHE A 106 -6.46 -4.35 8.60
CA PHE A 106 -6.34 -3.02 7.97
C PHE A 106 -5.56 -3.04 6.66
N ASN A 107 -4.54 -3.89 6.54
CA ASN A 107 -3.82 -4.08 5.28
C ASN A 107 -4.73 -4.73 4.21
N SER A 108 -5.54 -5.72 4.60
CA SER A 108 -6.51 -6.37 3.71
C SER A 108 -7.54 -5.35 3.19
N PHE A 109 -8.11 -4.53 4.07
CA PHE A 109 -9.02 -3.46 3.67
C PHE A 109 -8.35 -2.44 2.76
N THR A 110 -7.12 -2.03 3.08
CA THR A 110 -6.34 -1.12 2.24
C THR A 110 -6.18 -1.68 0.83
N PHE A 111 -5.78 -2.96 0.71
CA PHE A 111 -5.63 -3.62 -0.59
C PHE A 111 -6.95 -3.61 -1.38
N ILE A 112 -8.05 -4.01 -0.75
CA ILE A 112 -9.39 -4.05 -1.39
C ILE A 112 -9.81 -2.65 -1.85
N PHE A 113 -9.67 -1.64 -0.99
CA PHE A 113 -10.02 -0.25 -1.34
C PHE A 113 -9.16 0.28 -2.50
N LEU A 114 -7.87 -0.03 -2.55
CA LEU A 114 -7.02 0.37 -3.67
C LEU A 114 -7.40 -0.31 -4.99
N VAL A 115 -7.76 -1.60 -4.95
CA VAL A 115 -8.27 -2.31 -6.12
C VAL A 115 -9.58 -1.67 -6.59
N CYS A 116 -10.52 -1.40 -5.68
CA CYS A 116 -11.77 -0.70 -6.00
C CYS A 116 -11.53 0.71 -6.55
N ALA A 117 -10.58 1.46 -5.98
CA ALA A 117 -10.17 2.78 -6.47
C ALA A 117 -9.60 2.71 -7.89
N LEU A 118 -8.82 1.66 -8.20
CA LEU A 118 -8.26 1.42 -9.52
C LEU A 118 -9.35 1.06 -10.55
N ILE A 119 -10.33 0.25 -10.16
CA ILE A 119 -11.48 -0.07 -11.02
C ILE A 119 -12.32 1.19 -11.28
N ALA A 120 -12.58 2.00 -10.26
CA ALA A 120 -13.37 3.22 -10.36
C ALA A 120 -12.74 4.24 -11.32
N ILE A 121 -11.42 4.44 -11.26
CA ILE A 121 -10.74 5.37 -12.16
C ILE A 121 -10.68 4.85 -13.60
N LYS A 122 -10.56 3.54 -13.82
CA LYS A 122 -10.68 2.93 -15.16
C LYS A 122 -12.07 3.17 -15.76
N ARG A 123 -13.11 3.19 -14.93
CA ARG A 123 -14.48 3.56 -15.32
C ARG A 123 -14.70 5.08 -15.38
N LYS A 124 -13.64 5.90 -15.24
CA LYS A 124 -13.66 7.36 -15.21
C LYS A 124 -14.57 7.97 -14.11
N ASN A 125 -14.90 7.19 -13.08
CA ASN A 125 -15.71 7.67 -11.97
C ASN A 125 -14.83 8.23 -10.84
N ILE A 126 -14.54 9.53 -10.93
CA ILE A 126 -13.63 10.23 -10.03
C ILE A 126 -14.17 10.30 -8.59
N ASN A 127 -15.49 10.44 -8.41
CA ASN A 127 -16.09 10.55 -7.08
C ASN A 127 -15.93 9.26 -6.28
N VAL A 128 -16.21 8.12 -6.91
CA VAL A 128 -16.03 6.79 -6.29
C VAL A 128 -14.54 6.51 -6.05
N HIS A 129 -13.67 6.86 -7.01
CA HIS A 129 -12.22 6.74 -6.85
C HIS A 129 -11.73 7.50 -5.60
N ARG A 130 -12.13 8.77 -5.43
CA ARG A 130 -11.74 9.58 -4.27
C ARG A 130 -12.21 8.96 -2.95
N GLY A 131 -13.44 8.46 -2.90
CA GLY A 131 -13.97 7.79 -1.70
C GLY A 131 -13.12 6.58 -1.30
N PHE A 132 -12.79 5.71 -2.25
CA PHE A 132 -11.95 4.54 -1.97
C PHE A 132 -10.49 4.88 -1.65
N VAL A 133 -9.90 5.90 -2.28
CA VAL A 133 -8.54 6.35 -1.92
C VAL A 133 -8.50 6.90 -0.48
N LEU A 134 -9.53 7.65 -0.06
CA LEU A 134 -9.64 8.13 1.32
C LEU A 134 -9.82 6.98 2.31
N ALA A 135 -10.66 6.00 1.99
CA ALA A 135 -10.84 4.80 2.82
C ALA A 135 -9.55 3.98 2.93
N ALA A 136 -8.80 3.80 1.84
CA ALA A 136 -7.50 3.15 1.84
C ALA A 136 -6.48 3.89 2.71
N PHE A 137 -6.43 5.23 2.60
CA PHE A 137 -5.57 6.07 3.42
C PHE A 137 -5.92 5.99 4.90
N ALA A 138 -7.22 6.07 5.25
CA ALA A 138 -7.69 5.94 6.62
C ALA A 138 -7.34 4.57 7.22
N SER A 139 -7.53 3.48 6.46
CA SER A 139 -7.15 2.13 6.89
C SER A 139 -5.63 1.99 7.07
N THR A 140 -4.82 2.59 6.19
CA THR A 140 -3.36 2.62 6.32
C THR A 140 -2.91 3.42 7.54
N PHE A 141 -3.60 4.51 7.86
CA PHE A 141 -3.33 5.32 9.05
C PHE A 141 -3.66 4.55 10.34
N LEU A 142 -4.80 3.86 10.40
CA LEU A 142 -5.17 3.00 11.52
C LEU A 142 -4.21 1.82 11.69
N PHE A 143 -3.75 1.22 10.57
CA PHE A 143 -2.68 0.25 10.57
C PHE A 143 -1.42 0.81 11.23
N LEU A 144 -0.96 2.00 10.83
CA LEU A 144 0.26 2.59 11.38
C LEU A 144 0.14 2.85 12.88
N LEU A 145 -1.02 3.34 13.34
CA LEU A 145 -1.25 3.59 14.76
C LEU A 145 -1.19 2.28 15.56
N SER A 146 -1.93 1.26 15.14
CA SER A 146 -1.94 -0.07 15.79
C SER A 146 -0.56 -0.75 15.74
N TYR A 147 0.18 -0.60 14.63
CA TYR A 147 1.54 -1.09 14.47
C TYR A 147 2.54 -0.46 15.45
N LEU A 148 2.50 0.87 15.59
CA LEU A 148 3.34 1.59 16.54
C LEU A 148 2.98 1.22 17.98
N THR A 149 1.69 1.09 18.29
CA THR A 149 1.23 0.63 19.61
C THR A 149 1.74 -0.77 19.92
N PHE A 150 1.68 -1.70 18.98
CA PHE A 150 2.23 -3.05 19.18
C PHE A 150 3.73 -3.04 19.48
N HIS A 151 4.52 -2.32 18.67
CA HIS A 151 5.97 -2.25 18.88
C HIS A 151 6.36 -1.50 20.16
N TYR A 152 5.51 -0.57 20.61
CA TYR A 152 5.71 0.08 21.89
C TYR A 152 5.39 -0.84 23.08
N LEU A 153 4.34 -1.67 22.98
CA LEU A 153 3.91 -2.58 24.04
C LEU A 153 4.65 -3.91 24.09
N SER A 154 5.21 -4.35 22.95
CA SER A 154 5.98 -5.59 22.80
C SER A 154 7.45 -5.27 22.57
N PRO A 155 8.21 -4.88 23.62
CA PRO A 155 9.63 -4.58 23.49
C PRO A 155 10.45 -5.82 23.08
N GLU A 156 9.95 -7.03 23.36
CA GLU A 156 10.54 -8.26 22.84
C GLU A 156 10.08 -8.51 21.40
N THR A 157 11.05 -8.58 20.49
CA THR A 157 10.77 -8.91 19.08
C THR A 157 10.38 -10.38 18.98
N ALA A 158 9.13 -10.65 18.60
CA ALA A 158 8.70 -12.01 18.25
C ALA A 158 9.66 -12.61 17.21
N ARG A 159 10.24 -13.76 17.54
CA ARG A 159 11.22 -14.43 16.68
C ARG A 159 10.50 -15.39 15.75
N TYR A 160 10.77 -15.26 14.46
CA TYR A 160 10.27 -16.21 13.47
C TYR A 160 10.90 -17.60 13.70
N GLY A 161 10.08 -18.60 14.03
CA GLY A 161 10.51 -19.95 14.38
C GLY A 161 10.61 -20.93 13.20
N GLY A 162 10.39 -20.47 11.95
CA GLY A 162 10.49 -21.33 10.78
C GLY A 162 11.94 -21.68 10.40
N GLU A 163 12.15 -22.87 9.86
CA GLU A 163 13.46 -23.41 9.48
C GLU A 163 13.58 -23.69 7.98
N GLY A 164 14.81 -23.74 7.46
CA GLY A 164 15.08 -24.04 6.05
C GLY A 164 14.63 -22.93 5.09
N ALA A 165 14.12 -23.33 3.91
CA ALA A 165 13.82 -22.39 2.81
C ALA A 165 12.72 -21.38 3.14
N ILE A 166 11.74 -21.74 3.98
CA ILE A 166 10.62 -20.84 4.33
C ILE A 166 11.10 -19.61 5.13
N ARG A 167 12.17 -19.77 5.91
CA ARG A 167 12.81 -18.67 6.66
C ARG A 167 13.42 -17.64 5.71
N ALA A 168 14.13 -18.09 4.68
CA ALA A 168 14.71 -17.19 3.69
C ALA A 168 13.62 -16.40 2.94
N ILE A 169 12.52 -17.08 2.57
CA ILE A 169 11.35 -16.45 1.93
C ILE A 169 10.72 -15.41 2.85
N TYR A 170 10.51 -15.76 4.13
CA TYR A 170 9.96 -14.84 5.12
C TYR A 170 10.78 -13.56 5.24
N PHE A 171 12.10 -13.68 5.47
CA PHE A 171 12.96 -12.50 5.62
C PHE A 171 13.08 -11.70 4.34
N PHE A 172 13.10 -12.36 3.17
CA PHE A 172 13.06 -11.65 1.89
C PHE A 172 11.81 -10.77 1.77
N ILE A 173 10.63 -11.35 1.99
CA ILE A 173 9.35 -10.60 1.92
C ILE A 173 9.30 -9.51 3.00
N LEU A 174 9.74 -9.82 4.23
CA LEU A 174 9.73 -8.86 5.34
C LEU A 174 10.60 -7.64 5.05
N ILE A 175 11.83 -7.87 4.55
CA ILE A 175 12.77 -6.80 4.21
C ILE A 175 12.21 -5.94 3.07
N THR A 176 11.75 -6.56 1.98
CA THR A 176 11.20 -5.82 0.84
C THR A 176 9.95 -5.05 1.23
N HIS A 177 9.03 -5.69 1.97
CA HIS A 177 7.83 -5.05 2.50
C HIS A 177 8.17 -3.81 3.33
N SER A 178 9.09 -3.95 4.30
CA SER A 178 9.44 -2.86 5.22
C SER A 178 10.10 -1.69 4.50
N PHE A 179 11.01 -1.96 3.56
CA PHE A 179 11.65 -0.93 2.74
C PHE A 179 10.64 -0.19 1.86
N LEU A 180 9.76 -0.93 1.17
CA LEU A 180 8.71 -0.34 0.34
C LEU A 180 7.65 0.40 1.17
N ALA A 181 7.39 -0.04 2.41
CA ALA A 181 6.51 0.64 3.35
C ALA A 181 7.08 2.01 3.76
N ALA A 182 8.38 2.13 4.00
CA ALA A 182 9.01 3.43 4.29
C ALA A 182 8.86 4.42 3.12
N ILE A 183 9.03 3.92 1.89
CA ILE A 183 8.89 4.71 0.66
C ILE A 183 7.43 5.12 0.41
N ILE A 184 6.45 4.24 0.68
CA ILE A 184 5.06 4.55 0.33
C ILE A 184 4.46 5.66 1.19
N VAL A 185 4.93 5.87 2.42
CA VAL A 185 4.43 6.92 3.33
C VAL A 185 4.45 8.31 2.68
N PRO A 186 5.60 8.85 2.21
CA PRO A 186 5.61 10.14 1.53
C PRO A 186 4.86 10.10 0.20
N LEU A 187 4.95 9.02 -0.58
CA LEU A 187 4.30 8.91 -1.88
C LEU A 187 2.77 8.97 -1.76
N ALA A 188 2.19 8.28 -0.78
CA ALA A 188 0.74 8.26 -0.52
C ALA A 188 0.25 9.65 -0.07
N LEU A 189 0.99 10.35 0.78
CA LEU A 189 0.67 11.71 1.20
C LEU A 189 0.70 12.70 0.03
N PHE A 190 1.73 12.65 -0.82
CA PHE A 190 1.77 13.47 -2.05
C PHE A 190 0.62 13.14 -3.01
N ALA A 191 0.33 11.86 -3.21
CA ALA A 191 -0.79 11.42 -4.05
C ALA A 191 -2.13 11.96 -3.52
N LEU A 192 -2.34 11.90 -2.20
CA LEU A 192 -3.55 12.40 -1.55
C LEU A 192 -3.66 13.92 -1.67
N VAL A 193 -2.61 14.67 -1.34
CA VAL A 193 -2.63 16.14 -1.39
C VAL A 193 -2.82 16.66 -2.82
N TRP A 194 -2.14 16.10 -3.80
CA TRP A 194 -2.34 16.50 -5.21
C TRP A 194 -3.66 16.00 -5.78
N GLY A 195 -4.20 14.89 -5.29
CA GLY A 195 -5.56 14.45 -5.62
C GLY A 195 -6.62 15.39 -5.03
N TRP A 196 -6.41 15.89 -3.82
CA TRP A 196 -7.33 16.78 -3.10
C TRP A 196 -7.30 18.22 -3.61
N THR A 197 -6.11 18.76 -3.86
CA THR A 197 -5.91 20.09 -4.49
C THR A 197 -6.12 20.06 -6.00
N MET A 198 -6.37 18.87 -6.54
CA MET A 198 -6.65 18.61 -7.95
C MET A 198 -5.55 19.06 -8.91
N GLN A 199 -4.31 18.89 -8.47
CA GLN A 199 -3.11 19.00 -9.30
C GLN A 199 -2.93 17.69 -10.10
N VAL A 200 -3.87 17.43 -11.01
CA VAL A 200 -4.04 16.16 -11.76
C VAL A 200 -2.76 15.72 -12.47
N LYS A 201 -2.02 16.64 -13.10
CA LYS A 201 -0.73 16.34 -13.76
C LYS A 201 0.31 15.75 -12.79
N LYS A 202 0.47 16.35 -11.60
CA LYS A 202 1.42 15.89 -10.58
C LYS A 202 0.95 14.59 -9.92
N HIS A 203 -0.33 14.51 -9.58
CA HIS A 203 -0.96 13.30 -9.02
C HIS A 203 -0.71 12.08 -9.93
N LYS A 204 -0.99 12.20 -11.23
CA LYS A 204 -0.76 11.09 -12.19
C LYS A 204 0.71 10.67 -12.28
N LYS A 205 1.64 11.64 -12.22
CA LYS A 205 3.08 11.35 -12.27
C LYS A 205 3.59 10.56 -11.08
N ILE A 206 2.99 10.71 -9.89
CA ILE A 206 3.42 9.96 -8.70
C ILE A 206 2.62 8.67 -8.50
N VAL A 207 1.32 8.68 -8.79
CA VAL A 207 0.41 7.53 -8.61
C VAL A 207 0.80 6.36 -9.50
N ARG A 208 1.47 6.60 -10.64
CA ARG A 208 2.06 5.54 -11.48
C ARG A 208 3.08 4.65 -10.74
N TRP A 209 3.67 5.16 -9.64
CA TRP A 209 4.62 4.44 -8.79
C TRP A 209 4.00 4.12 -7.43
N ALA A 210 3.24 5.07 -6.86
CA ALA A 210 2.63 4.90 -5.55
C ALA A 210 1.64 3.72 -5.53
N MET A 211 0.75 3.60 -6.51
CA MET A 211 -0.26 2.54 -6.53
C MET A 211 0.29 1.11 -6.51
N PRO A 212 1.25 0.71 -7.37
CA PRO A 212 1.76 -0.65 -7.37
C PRO A 212 2.53 -0.96 -6.10
N ILE A 213 3.29 0.00 -5.59
CA ILE A 213 4.00 -0.12 -4.31
C ILE A 213 2.98 -0.29 -3.18
N TRP A 214 1.91 0.51 -3.15
CA TRP A 214 0.91 0.46 -2.08
C TRP A 214 0.12 -0.86 -2.09
N LEU A 215 -0.23 -1.36 -3.28
CA LEU A 215 -0.85 -2.68 -3.44
C LEU A 215 0.11 -3.81 -3.02
N TYR A 216 1.39 -3.71 -3.38
CA TYR A 216 2.39 -4.68 -2.94
C TYR A 216 2.54 -4.71 -1.42
N VAL A 217 2.74 -3.55 -0.79
CA VAL A 217 2.93 -3.44 0.66
C VAL A 217 1.69 -3.94 1.41
N SER A 218 0.49 -3.52 1.01
CA SER A 218 -0.75 -3.99 1.66
C SER A 218 -0.96 -5.49 1.53
N LEU A 219 -0.67 -6.10 0.37
CA LEU A 219 -0.77 -7.55 0.20
C LEU A 219 0.30 -8.31 1.02
N THR A 220 1.56 -7.88 0.90
CA THR A 220 2.67 -8.53 1.60
C THR A 220 2.58 -8.39 3.12
N GLY A 221 1.97 -7.31 3.63
CA GLY A 221 1.72 -7.17 5.07
C GLY A 221 0.80 -8.27 5.62
N VAL A 222 -0.21 -8.69 4.85
CA VAL A 222 -1.07 -9.82 5.22
C VAL A 222 -0.28 -11.13 5.17
N ILE A 223 0.53 -11.33 4.13
CA ILE A 223 1.36 -12.53 3.97
C ILE A 223 2.35 -12.68 5.13
N VAL A 224 3.06 -11.61 5.48
CA VAL A 224 4.00 -11.59 6.62
C VAL A 224 3.28 -11.97 7.90
N TYR A 225 2.09 -11.41 8.15
CA TYR A 225 1.28 -11.80 9.30
C TYR A 225 0.91 -13.28 9.27
N LEU A 226 0.40 -13.80 8.15
CA LEU A 226 0.02 -15.21 8.04
C LEU A 226 1.20 -16.17 8.25
N MET A 227 2.40 -15.79 7.80
CA MET A 227 3.61 -16.56 8.05
C MET A 227 4.04 -16.51 9.51
N MET A 228 3.87 -15.37 10.18
CA MET A 228 4.23 -15.18 11.59
C MET A 228 3.15 -15.74 12.54
N ALA A 229 1.91 -15.86 12.09
CA ALA A 229 0.75 -16.22 12.92
C ALA A 229 0.92 -17.51 13.75
N PRO A 230 1.55 -18.59 13.24
CA PRO A 230 1.79 -19.80 14.03
C PRO A 230 2.84 -19.65 15.14
N TYR A 231 3.59 -18.55 15.16
CA TYR A 231 4.68 -18.28 16.09
C TYR A 231 4.35 -17.20 17.14
N TYR A 232 3.10 -16.72 17.15
CA TYR A 232 2.57 -15.85 18.21
C TYR A 232 2.05 -16.66 19.40
#